data_AF-A0AAW1S0Z7-F1
#
_entry.id   AF-A0AAW1S0Z7-F1
#
_cell.length_a   1.000
_cell.length_b   1.000
_cell.length_c   1.000
_cell.angle_alpha   90.00
_cell.angle_beta   90.00
_cell.angle_gamma   90.00
#
_symmetry.space_group_name_H-M   'P 1'
#
loop_
_entity.id
_entity.type
_entity.pdbx_description
1 polymer ?
#
loop_
_entity_poly.entity_id
_entity_poly.type
_entity_poly.pdbx_seq_one_letter_code
_entity_poly.pdbx_strand_id
1 'polypeptide(L)'
;MGLPRREYVDGPKYVCSQCRADVAGFSALVWEGFMGTQQPALLLRRVLNVERAPEVRRERLTSGVYELASVRCRLCQAELGWRYLSAASQDQCYKVGCELVRRSALILVLPSPDSDEEDAAPSCDAAAGRVEPDATLWPDPWGLSIGVVPQRSLRD
;
A
#
# COMPACT_ATOMS: atom_id res chain seq x y z
N MET A 1 27.22 18.11 -14.50
CA MET A 1 26.11 17.97 -13.53
C MET A 1 25.71 16.50 -13.52
N GLY A 2 26.00 15.76 -12.44
CA GLY A 2 25.72 14.33 -12.36
C GLY A 2 24.22 14.06 -12.26
N LEU A 3 23.76 12.92 -12.80
CA LEU A 3 22.37 12.49 -12.66
C LEU A 3 22.03 12.30 -11.17
N PRO A 4 20.85 12.76 -10.70
CA PRO A 4 20.47 12.54 -9.31
C PRO A 4 20.40 11.03 -9.03
N ARG A 5 21.12 10.58 -8.01
CA ARG A 5 21.10 9.18 -7.56
C ARG A 5 19.66 8.80 -7.19
N ARG A 6 19.18 7.72 -7.80
CA ARG A 6 17.86 7.13 -7.52
C ARG A 6 18.02 6.01 -6.49
N GLU A 7 17.19 6.05 -5.47
CA GLU A 7 17.02 4.96 -4.51
C GLU A 7 15.82 4.10 -4.94
N TYR A 8 15.87 2.80 -4.66
CA TYR A 8 14.85 1.85 -5.09
C TYR A 8 14.31 1.06 -3.89
N VAL A 9 13.05 0.65 -3.99
CA VAL A 9 12.39 -0.20 -3.00
C VAL A 9 11.97 -1.50 -3.67
N ASP A 10 12.24 -2.61 -2.97
CA ASP A 10 11.80 -3.94 -3.37
C ASP A 10 10.39 -4.21 -2.86
N GLY A 11 9.59 -4.94 -3.65
CA GLY A 11 8.20 -5.28 -3.32
C GLY A 11 7.17 -4.17 -3.62
N PRO A 12 5.99 -4.22 -2.97
CA PRO A 12 4.91 -3.27 -3.21
C PRO A 12 5.31 -1.84 -2.86
N LYS A 13 5.13 -0.91 -3.81
CA LYS A 13 5.63 0.46 -3.67
C LYS A 13 4.78 1.51 -4.35
N TYR A 14 4.89 2.73 -3.84
CA TYR A 14 4.33 3.94 -4.42
C TYR A 14 5.38 4.63 -5.28
N VAL A 15 5.07 4.84 -6.55
CA VAL A 15 5.91 5.54 -7.51
C VAL A 15 5.27 6.87 -7.93
N CYS A 16 6.09 7.85 -8.32
CA CYS A 16 5.60 9.12 -8.82
C CYS A 16 4.82 8.94 -10.13
N SER A 17 3.63 9.56 -10.24
CA SER A 17 2.80 9.44 -11.45
C SER A 17 3.43 10.03 -12.72
N GLN A 18 4.34 11.00 -12.57
CA GLN A 18 4.96 11.71 -13.70
C GLN A 18 6.24 11.04 -14.21
N CYS A 19 7.13 10.61 -13.32
CA CYS A 19 8.45 10.07 -13.69
C CYS A 19 8.70 8.62 -13.26
N ARG A 20 7.71 7.99 -12.59
CA ARG A 20 7.78 6.62 -12.06
C ARG A 20 8.95 6.35 -11.10
N ALA A 21 9.54 7.38 -10.50
CA ALA A 21 10.53 7.20 -9.45
C ALA A 21 9.88 6.62 -8.19
N ASP A 22 10.58 5.72 -7.51
CA ASP A 22 10.13 5.14 -6.25
C ASP A 22 10.04 6.23 -5.18
N VAL A 23 8.84 6.46 -4.65
CA VAL A 23 8.59 7.49 -3.62
C VAL A 23 8.54 6.87 -2.24
N ALA A 24 7.86 5.74 -2.07
CA ALA A 24 7.77 5.06 -0.79
C ALA A 24 7.45 3.58 -0.96
N GLY A 25 7.83 2.74 0.00
CA GLY A 25 7.31 1.38 0.08
C GLY A 25 5.88 1.35 0.63
N PHE A 26 5.15 0.27 0.35
CA PHE A 26 3.82 0.07 0.89
C PHE A 26 3.81 0.01 2.43
N SER A 27 4.84 -0.58 3.03
CA SER A 27 5.04 -0.66 4.49
C SER A 27 5.27 0.70 5.18
N ALA A 28 5.56 1.76 4.41
CA ALA A 28 5.74 3.10 4.95
C ALA A 28 4.41 3.86 5.09
N LEU A 29 3.29 3.30 4.60
CA LEU A 29 1.96 3.86 4.74
C LEU A 29 1.52 3.81 6.21
N VAL A 30 1.27 4.99 6.77
CA VAL A 30 0.72 5.14 8.12
C VAL A 30 -0.79 5.29 8.05
N TRP A 31 -1.28 6.08 7.10
CA TRP A 31 -2.69 6.37 6.97
C TRP A 31 -3.04 6.74 5.53
N GLU A 32 -4.18 6.25 5.05
CA GLU A 32 -4.82 6.65 3.80
C GLU A 32 -6.18 7.24 4.12
N GLY A 33 -6.51 8.38 3.51
CA GLY A 33 -7.83 8.99 3.66
C GLY A 33 -7.95 10.28 2.87
N PHE A 34 -8.79 11.19 3.35
CA PHE A 34 -9.14 12.41 2.60
C PHE A 34 -8.72 13.66 3.34
N MET A 35 -8.13 14.60 2.59
CA MET A 35 -7.93 15.98 3.01
C MET A 35 -9.09 16.84 2.52
N GLY A 36 -9.74 17.54 3.45
CA GLY A 36 -10.93 18.31 3.15
C GLY A 36 -12.06 17.43 2.59
N THR A 37 -12.83 17.98 1.66
CA THR A 37 -14.02 17.31 1.12
C THR A 37 -13.73 16.40 -0.09
N GLN A 38 -12.60 16.54 -0.79
CA GLN A 38 -12.45 15.89 -2.12
C GLN A 38 -11.06 15.37 -2.48
N GLN A 39 -10.02 15.54 -1.64
CA GLN A 39 -8.66 15.19 -2.07
C GLN A 39 -8.11 13.99 -1.30
N PRO A 40 -8.07 12.79 -1.90
CA PRO A 40 -7.45 11.63 -1.27
C PRO A 40 -5.94 11.85 -1.08
N ALA A 41 -5.44 11.43 0.07
CA ALA A 41 -4.09 11.64 0.53
C ALA A 41 -3.56 10.44 1.31
N LEU A 42 -2.24 10.28 1.27
CA LEU A 42 -1.50 9.24 1.97
C LEU A 42 -0.52 9.91 2.94
N LEU A 43 -0.53 9.49 4.19
CA LEU A 43 0.48 9.83 5.18
C LEU A 43 1.54 8.73 5.20
N LEU A 44 2.75 9.08 4.81
CA LEU A 44 3.88 8.17 4.67
C LEU A 44 4.92 8.53 5.74
N ARG A 45 5.47 7.53 6.44
CA ARG A 45 6.51 7.74 7.45
C ARG A 45 7.89 7.92 6.83
N ARG A 46 8.13 7.25 5.70
CA ARG A 46 9.42 7.25 5.01
C ARG A 46 9.18 7.39 3.52
N VAL A 47 9.80 8.41 2.95
CA VAL A 47 9.80 8.71 1.51
C VAL A 47 11.23 8.80 0.99
N LEU A 48 11.40 8.45 -0.27
CA LEU A 48 12.65 8.38 -1.02
C LEU A 48 12.54 9.24 -2.28
N ASN A 49 13.66 9.63 -2.86
CA ASN A 49 13.71 10.40 -4.11
C ASN A 49 12.86 11.68 -4.10
N VAL A 50 12.64 12.27 -2.92
CA VAL A 50 11.94 13.54 -2.76
C VAL A 50 12.90 14.64 -2.30
N GLU A 51 12.53 15.86 -2.64
CA GLU A 51 13.16 17.09 -2.21
C GLU A 51 12.20 17.84 -1.29
N ARG A 52 12.71 18.30 -0.15
CA ARG A 52 11.95 19.07 0.84
C ARG A 52 12.35 20.53 0.68
N ALA A 53 11.38 21.39 0.43
CA ALA A 53 11.65 22.82 0.35
C ALA A 53 12.17 23.34 1.69
N PRO A 54 13.15 24.26 1.70
CA PRO A 54 13.62 24.91 2.93
C PRO A 54 12.57 25.87 3.51
N GLU A 55 11.62 26.30 2.67
CA GLU A 55 10.53 27.18 3.09
C GLU A 55 9.53 26.43 3.98
N VAL A 56 9.33 26.98 5.17
CA VAL A 56 8.39 26.47 6.17
C VAL A 56 7.15 27.36 6.18
N ARG A 57 5.99 26.74 5.96
CA ARG A 57 4.69 27.42 6.02
C ARG A 57 3.96 27.02 7.31
N ARG A 58 3.50 28.02 8.05
CA ARG A 58 2.63 27.81 9.22
C ARG A 58 1.18 27.78 8.75
N GLU A 59 0.49 26.67 8.96
CA GLU A 59 -0.89 26.47 8.51
C GLU A 59 -1.81 26.03 9.66
N ARG A 60 -3.03 26.57 9.66
CA ARG A 60 -4.07 26.25 10.66
C ARG A 60 -5.05 25.27 10.04
N LEU A 61 -5.03 24.04 10.51
CA LEU A 61 -5.98 22.99 10.15
C LEU A 61 -7.02 22.83 11.27
N THR A 62 -8.10 22.10 11.00
CA THR A 62 -9.18 21.84 11.99
C THR A 62 -8.66 21.26 13.31
N SER A 63 -7.57 20.49 13.26
CA SER A 63 -6.95 19.84 14.42
C SER A 63 -5.93 20.70 15.16
N GLY A 64 -5.55 21.88 14.64
CA GLY A 64 -4.55 22.74 15.27
C GLY A 64 -3.65 23.47 14.27
N VAL A 65 -2.58 24.07 14.80
CA VAL A 65 -1.57 24.80 14.02
C VAL A 65 -0.35 23.92 13.81
N TYR A 66 0.11 23.87 12.56
CA TYR A 66 1.23 23.05 12.12
C TYR A 66 2.24 23.87 11.33
N GLU A 67 3.50 23.45 11.38
CA GLU A 67 4.53 23.93 10.46
C GLU A 67 4.78 22.85 9.41
N LEU A 68 4.65 23.23 8.15
CA LEU A 68 4.68 22.34 6.99
C LEU A 68 5.78 22.77 6.04
N ALA A 69 6.47 21.80 5.45
CA ALA A 69 7.40 22.05 4.34
C ALA A 69 6.92 21.36 3.07
N SER A 70 6.98 22.04 1.93
CA SER A 70 6.59 21.48 0.64
C SER A 70 7.51 20.33 0.24
N VAL A 71 6.92 19.25 -0.28
CA VAL A 71 7.63 18.05 -0.74
C VAL A 71 7.40 17.86 -2.23
N ARG A 72 8.50 17.79 -2.98
CA ARG A 72 8.51 17.65 -4.45
C ARG A 72 9.29 16.41 -4.84
N CYS A 73 8.97 15.83 -6.00
CA CYS A 73 9.77 14.76 -6.55
C CYS A 73 11.12 15.31 -7.00
N ARG A 74 12.23 14.70 -6.54
CA ARG A 74 13.58 15.18 -6.87
C ARG A 74 13.89 15.12 -8.38
N LEU A 75 13.23 14.22 -9.11
CA LEU A 75 13.53 13.96 -10.52
C LEU A 75 12.76 14.85 -11.49
N CYS A 76 11.44 14.99 -11.29
CA CYS A 76 10.58 15.78 -12.17
C CYS A 76 10.08 17.08 -11.53
N GLN A 77 10.46 17.35 -10.28
CA GLN A 77 10.06 18.54 -9.51
C GLN A 77 8.53 18.69 -9.31
N ALA A 78 7.77 17.64 -9.62
CA ALA A 78 6.33 17.60 -9.41
C ALA A 78 6.00 17.69 -7.92
N GLU A 79 4.98 18.48 -7.59
CA GLU A 79 4.54 18.68 -6.21
C GLU A 79 3.78 17.45 -5.71
N LEU A 80 4.35 16.78 -4.70
CA LEU A 80 3.77 15.57 -4.14
C LEU A 80 2.84 15.92 -2.96
N GLY A 81 3.27 16.84 -2.10
CA GLY A 81 2.51 17.30 -0.94
C GLY A 81 3.39 18.06 0.05
N TRP A 82 3.28 17.72 1.34
CA TRP A 82 3.99 18.44 2.41
C TRP A 82 4.39 17.52 3.57
N ARG A 83 5.44 17.91 4.30
CA ARG A 83 5.94 17.25 5.50
C ARG A 83 5.53 18.04 6.73
N TYR A 84 5.06 17.34 7.76
CA TYR A 84 4.85 17.94 9.08
C TYR A 84 6.19 18.10 9.79
N LEU A 85 6.61 19.35 10.04
CA LEU A 85 7.84 19.67 10.76
C LEU A 85 7.60 19.82 12.26
N SER A 86 6.50 20.47 12.64
CA SER A 86 6.11 20.64 14.03
C SER A 86 4.58 20.73 14.16
N ALA A 87 4.08 20.40 15.34
CA ALA A 87 2.68 20.51 15.71
C ALA A 87 2.59 21.24 17.06
N ALA A 88 1.66 22.19 17.18
CA ALA A 88 1.46 22.93 18.43
C ALA A 88 0.82 22.07 19.54
N SER A 89 0.05 21.06 19.17
CA SER A 89 -0.67 20.17 20.09
C SER A 89 0.07 18.84 20.27
N GLN A 90 0.24 18.40 21.52
CA GLN A 90 0.96 17.16 21.83
C GLN A 90 0.28 15.91 21.24
N ASP A 91 -1.05 15.88 21.20
CA ASP A 91 -1.83 14.77 20.61
C ASP A 91 -1.62 14.61 19.10
N GLN A 92 -1.04 15.61 18.43
CA GLN A 92 -0.81 15.63 16.99
C GLN A 92 0.67 15.41 16.64
N CYS A 93 1.53 15.18 17.64
CA CYS A 93 2.95 14.97 17.43
C CYS A 93 3.27 13.71 16.61
N TYR A 94 2.36 12.72 16.58
CA TYR A 94 2.54 11.50 15.78
C TYR A 94 2.64 11.77 14.27
N LYS A 95 2.09 12.90 13.79
CA LYS A 95 2.21 13.32 12.38
C LYS A 95 3.56 13.93 12.07
N VAL A 96 4.27 14.44 13.08
CA VAL A 96 5.56 15.11 12.92
C VAL A 96 6.58 14.13 12.36
N GLY A 97 7.29 14.58 11.33
CA GLY A 97 8.25 13.77 10.59
C GLY A 97 7.64 12.94 9.46
N CYS A 98 6.32 12.77 9.40
CA CYS A 98 5.64 12.11 8.29
C CYS A 98 5.35 13.08 7.13
N GLU A 99 5.27 12.52 5.94
CA GLU A 99 4.95 13.22 4.70
C GLU A 99 3.53 12.90 4.23
N LEU A 100 2.72 13.95 4.04
CA LEU A 100 1.38 13.84 3.49
C LEU A 100 1.45 14.11 1.98
N VAL A 101 1.13 13.09 1.20
CA VAL A 101 1.26 13.10 -0.26
C VAL A 101 -0.10 12.88 -0.90
N ARG A 102 -0.38 13.60 -1.99
CA ARG A 102 -1.62 13.44 -2.74
C ARG A 102 -1.67 12.07 -3.41
N ARG A 103 -2.80 11.37 -3.28
CA ARG A 103 -3.02 10.06 -3.91
C ARG A 103 -2.86 10.13 -5.43
N SER A 104 -3.33 11.20 -6.06
CA SER A 104 -3.24 11.41 -7.52
C SER A 104 -1.81 11.63 -8.04
N ALA A 105 -0.88 12.01 -7.17
CA ALA A 105 0.52 12.18 -7.52
C ALA A 105 1.31 10.85 -7.48
N LEU A 106 0.67 9.77 -6.99
CA LEU A 106 1.29 8.47 -6.77
C LEU A 106 0.55 7.35 -7.49
N ILE A 107 1.30 6.33 -7.91
CA ILE A 107 0.79 5.08 -8.48
C ILE A 107 1.28 3.94 -7.58
N LEU A 108 0.39 3.03 -7.19
CA LEU A 108 0.76 1.81 -6.48
C LEU A 108 1.20 0.76 -7.51
N VAL A 109 2.41 0.25 -7.34
CA VAL A 109 2.97 -0.85 -8.14
C VAL A 109 3.09 -2.05 -7.23
N LEU A 110 2.44 -3.14 -7.61
CA LEU A 110 2.58 -4.44 -6.95
C LEU A 110 3.61 -5.26 -7.73
N PRO A 111 4.49 -6.02 -7.04
CA PRO A 111 5.34 -7.00 -7.72
C PRO A 111 4.45 -8.04 -8.40
N SER A 112 4.86 -8.52 -9.58
CA SER A 112 4.21 -9.66 -10.21
C SER A 112 4.27 -10.87 -9.26
N PRO A 113 3.22 -11.69 -9.19
CA PRO A 113 3.21 -12.90 -8.38
C PRO A 113 4.18 -14.00 -8.85
N ASP A 114 5.03 -13.73 -9.85
CA ASP A 114 5.86 -14.71 -10.54
C ASP A 114 7.34 -14.64 -10.14
N SER A 115 7.65 -14.61 -8.85
CA SER A 115 9.02 -14.79 -8.37
C SER A 115 9.04 -15.69 -7.14
N ASP A 116 8.92 -16.99 -7.44
CA ASP A 116 9.55 -18.11 -6.76
C ASP A 116 9.33 -18.24 -5.25
N GLU A 117 8.09 -18.60 -4.88
CA GLU A 117 7.79 -19.42 -3.69
C GLU A 117 7.97 -20.91 -4.05
N GLU A 118 9.16 -21.28 -4.53
CA GLU A 118 9.67 -22.66 -4.45
C GLU A 118 10.60 -22.75 -3.22
N ASP A 119 10.53 -23.87 -2.51
CA ASP A 119 11.37 -24.24 -1.35
C ASP A 119 10.98 -23.71 0.03
N ALA A 120 9.75 -24.03 0.47
CA ALA A 120 9.50 -24.32 1.88
C ALA A 120 8.33 -25.31 2.09
N ALA A 121 8.31 -26.40 1.33
CA ALA A 121 7.67 -27.61 1.82
C ALA A 121 8.65 -28.28 2.81
N PRO A 122 8.34 -28.43 4.11
CA PRO A 122 9.08 -29.35 4.94
C PRO A 122 8.80 -30.77 4.42
N SER A 123 9.71 -31.28 3.59
CA SER A 123 9.84 -32.71 3.39
C SER A 123 10.16 -33.32 4.75
N CYS A 124 9.17 -34.01 5.31
CA CYS A 124 9.40 -35.02 6.32
C CYS A 124 8.73 -36.31 5.85
N ASP A 125 9.50 -37.09 5.11
CA ASP A 125 9.34 -38.53 5.08
C ASP A 125 9.36 -39.08 6.51
N ALA A 126 8.18 -39.39 7.05
CA ALA A 126 8.04 -40.28 8.19
C ALA A 126 6.89 -41.24 7.89
N ALA A 127 7.27 -42.44 7.48
CA ALA A 127 6.42 -43.59 7.30
C ALA A 127 5.56 -43.87 8.54
N ALA A 128 4.26 -44.13 8.34
CA ALA A 128 3.51 -45.29 8.86
C ALA A 128 2.00 -44.99 8.93
N GLY A 129 1.20 -45.97 8.50
CA GLY A 129 -0.18 -46.10 8.95
C GLY A 129 -1.25 -45.89 7.89
N ARG A 130 -1.50 -46.94 7.10
CA ARG A 130 -2.77 -47.13 6.40
C ARG A 130 -3.90 -47.23 7.44
N VAL A 131 -4.86 -46.32 7.39
CA VAL A 131 -6.23 -46.54 7.89
C VAL A 131 -7.18 -45.82 6.94
N GLU A 132 -7.98 -46.57 6.19
CA GLU A 132 -9.16 -46.04 5.51
C GLU A 132 -10.22 -45.72 6.56
N PRO A 133 -10.91 -44.57 6.49
CA PRO A 133 -12.22 -44.44 7.08
C PRO A 133 -13.28 -44.63 5.99
N ASP A 134 -13.88 -45.80 6.09
CA ASP A 134 -15.22 -46.20 5.65
C ASP A 134 -16.17 -45.03 5.35
N ALA A 135 -16.64 -45.01 4.11
CA ALA A 135 -17.76 -44.19 3.70
C ALA A 135 -19.03 -44.67 4.39
N THR A 136 -19.50 -44.00 5.46
CA THR A 136 -20.88 -44.13 5.96
C THR A 136 -21.21 -43.01 6.97
N LEU A 137 -22.18 -42.17 6.57
CA LEU A 137 -23.14 -41.40 7.40
C LEU A 137 -22.63 -40.19 8.21
N TRP A 138 -22.79 -39.00 7.62
CA TRP A 138 -23.27 -37.84 8.38
C TRP A 138 -24.70 -37.49 7.91
N PRO A 139 -25.68 -37.40 8.83
CA PRO A 139 -27.00 -36.91 8.47
C PRO A 139 -26.94 -35.40 8.21
N ASP A 140 -27.35 -35.04 7.00
CA ASP A 140 -27.71 -33.70 6.56
C ASP A 140 -28.75 -33.07 7.53
N PRO A 141 -28.46 -31.94 8.21
CA PRO A 141 -29.45 -31.27 9.05
C PRO A 141 -30.39 -30.33 8.26
N TRP A 142 -30.16 -30.16 6.95
CA TRP A 142 -30.84 -29.14 6.14
C TRP A 142 -31.38 -29.76 4.87
N GLY A 143 -32.40 -30.61 5.02
CA GLY A 143 -33.10 -31.30 3.93
C GLY A 143 -33.57 -30.35 2.82
N LEU A 144 -32.70 -30.13 1.83
CA LEU A 144 -32.96 -29.41 0.60
C LEU A 144 -32.53 -30.27 -0.57
N SER A 145 -33.48 -31.08 -1.03
CA SER A 145 -33.39 -31.85 -2.25
C SER A 145 -33.24 -30.92 -3.47
N ILE A 146 -32.15 -31.13 -4.20
CA ILE A 146 -32.05 -31.26 -5.67
C ILE A 146 -32.58 -30.10 -6.52
N GLY A 147 -31.67 -29.58 -7.36
CA GLY A 147 -32.01 -28.86 -8.57
C GLY A 147 -30.81 -28.67 -9.49
N VAL A 148 -30.24 -29.76 -10.00
CA VAL A 148 -29.27 -29.73 -11.11
C VAL A 148 -30.00 -29.25 -12.37
N VAL A 149 -29.69 -28.07 -12.88
CA VAL A 149 -30.14 -27.62 -14.21
C VAL A 149 -29.03 -27.93 -15.22
N PRO A 150 -29.30 -28.75 -16.25
CA PRO A 150 -28.29 -29.16 -17.22
C PRO A 150 -27.93 -28.04 -18.20
N GLN A 151 -26.65 -28.02 -18.60
CA GLN A 151 -26.13 -27.20 -19.68
C GLN A 151 -26.82 -27.51 -21.01
N ARG A 152 -27.06 -26.48 -21.82
CA ARG A 152 -27.36 -26.66 -23.24
C ARG A 152 -26.57 -25.64 -24.08
N SER A 153 -25.56 -26.16 -24.78
CA SER A 153 -24.88 -25.51 -25.90
C SER A 153 -25.77 -25.52 -27.15
N LEU A 154 -25.61 -24.51 -28.02
CA LEU A 154 -25.88 -24.43 -29.48
C LEU A 154 -25.44 -22.98 -29.86
N ARG A 155 -24.44 -22.61 -30.70
CA ARG A 155 -24.13 -22.97 -32.12
C ARG A 155 -25.43 -23.21 -32.89
N ASP A 156 -25.87 -22.37 -33.81
CA ASP A 156 -25.16 -21.73 -34.94
C ASP A 156 -25.37 -20.22 -35.05
#